data_AF-A0A1E3QJM6-F1
#
_entry.id   AF-A0A1E3QJM6-F1
#
_cell.length_a   1.000
_cell.length_b   1.000
_cell.length_c   1.000
_cell.angle_alpha   90.00
_cell.angle_beta   90.00
_cell.angle_gamma   90.00
#
_symmetry.space_group_name_H-M   'P 1'
#
loop_
_entity.id
_entity.type
_entity.pdbx_description
1 polymer ?
#
loop_
_entity_poly.entity_id
_entity_poly.type
_entity_poly.pdbx_seq_one_letter_code
_entity_poly.pdbx_strand_id
1 'polypeptide(L)'
;MLAERNKSLPIWVLTPKEEKVVRENWKKNSWKKCDELARIFNLCAKANTFNVTTACTVPKEMLYECVYKYNTPEYMDIERDLFIREKLRKMEEEVNSRKAAVQTPP
;
A
#
# COMPACT_ATOMS: atom_id res chain seq x y z
N MET A 1 -8.63 -0.41 -19.96
CA MET A 1 -7.55 -1.03 -20.75
C MET A 1 -6.72 -1.90 -19.83
N LEU A 2 -7.01 -3.20 -19.80
CA LEU A 2 -6.25 -4.17 -19.02
C LEU A 2 -4.85 -4.27 -19.66
N ALA A 3 -3.79 -4.01 -18.90
CA ALA A 3 -2.43 -4.20 -19.38
C ALA A 3 -2.31 -5.65 -19.86
N GLU A 4 -1.91 -5.87 -21.11
CA GLU A 4 -1.77 -7.21 -21.65
C GLU A 4 -0.79 -8.00 -20.78
N ARG A 5 -1.33 -9.01 -20.09
CA ARG A 5 -0.54 -9.91 -19.25
C ARG A 5 0.42 -10.63 -20.20
N ASN A 6 1.71 -10.34 -20.11
CA ASN A 6 2.71 -11.16 -20.78
C ASN A 6 2.64 -12.54 -20.14
N LYS A 7 1.95 -13.50 -20.79
CA LYS A 7 1.62 -14.84 -20.26
C LYS A 7 2.85 -15.67 -19.87
N SER A 8 4.05 -15.18 -20.20
CA SER A 8 5.34 -15.81 -19.92
C SER A 8 5.83 -15.60 -18.47
N LEU A 9 5.40 -14.52 -17.79
CA LEU A 9 5.92 -14.23 -16.46
C LEU A 9 5.10 -14.94 -15.36
N PRO A 10 5.77 -15.53 -14.35
CA PRO A 10 5.08 -16.08 -13.20
C PRO A 10 4.21 -15.05 -12.48
N ILE A 11 3.12 -15.50 -11.85
CA ILE A 11 2.14 -14.62 -11.18
C ILE A 11 2.78 -13.79 -10.04
N TRP A 12 3.81 -14.33 -9.40
CA TRP A 12 4.56 -13.69 -8.32
C TRP A 12 5.50 -12.56 -8.80
N VAL A 13 5.73 -12.45 -10.12
CA VAL A 13 6.49 -11.33 -10.70
C VAL A 13 5.56 -10.15 -10.91
N LEU A 14 5.85 -9.05 -10.23
CA LEU A 14 5.10 -7.80 -10.37
C LEU A 14 5.61 -7.00 -11.57
N THR A 15 4.69 -6.51 -12.37
CA THR A 15 4.98 -5.53 -13.43
C THR A 15 5.36 -4.18 -12.82
N PRO A 16 6.05 -3.29 -13.55
CA PRO A 16 6.38 -1.94 -13.05
C PRO A 16 5.14 -1.13 -12.58
N LYS A 17 3.97 -1.36 -13.19
CA LYS A 17 2.72 -0.74 -12.77
C LYS A 17 2.23 -1.29 -11.44
N GLU A 18 2.33 -2.60 -11.23
CA GLU A 18 1.95 -3.25 -9.97
C GLU A 18 2.92 -2.87 -8.84
N GLU A 19 4.23 -2.83 -9.11
CA GLU A 19 5.24 -2.33 -8.16
C GLU A 19 4.98 -0.90 -7.72
N LYS A 20 4.49 -0.04 -8.63
CA LYS A 20 4.07 1.33 -8.27
C LYS A 20 2.91 1.32 -7.27
N VAL A 21 1.89 0.49 -7.51
CA VAL A 21 0.74 0.35 -6.60
C VAL A 21 1.18 -0.18 -5.23
N VAL A 22 2.04 -1.19 -5.20
CA VAL A 22 2.62 -1.71 -3.94
C VAL A 22 3.35 -0.61 -3.19
N ARG A 23 4.18 0.19 -3.87
CA ARG A 23 4.90 1.31 -3.26
C ARG A 23 3.95 2.36 -2.67
N GLU A 24 2.85 2.66 -3.35
CA GLU A 24 1.83 3.59 -2.86
C GLU A 24 1.11 3.05 -1.62
N ASN A 25 0.72 1.77 -1.64
CA ASN A 25 0.10 1.09 -0.50
C ASN A 25 1.04 1.02 0.70
N TRP A 26 2.30 0.65 0.47
CA TRP A 26 3.34 0.62 1.48
C TRP A 26 3.52 1.98 2.15
N LYS A 27 3.71 3.05 1.38
CA LYS A 27 3.78 4.42 1.93
C LYS A 27 2.54 4.71 2.77
N LYS A 28 1.35 4.51 2.23
CA LYS A 28 0.08 4.77 2.93
C LYS A 28 -0.03 4.00 4.24
N ASN A 29 0.36 2.73 4.25
CA ASN A 29 0.30 1.87 5.43
C ASN A 29 1.36 2.25 6.47
N SER A 30 2.58 2.64 6.05
CA SER A 30 3.60 3.18 6.95
C SER A 30 3.14 4.46 7.63
N TRP A 31 2.50 5.38 6.90
CA TRP A 31 1.89 6.57 7.50
C TRP A 31 0.73 6.25 8.43
N LYS A 32 -0.12 5.28 8.07
CA LYS A 32 -1.26 4.83 8.90
C LYS A 32 -0.83 4.24 10.25
N LYS A 33 0.34 3.59 10.32
CA LYS A 33 0.91 3.11 11.60
C LYS A 33 1.33 4.24 12.53
N CYS A 34 1.57 5.44 11.99
CA CYS A 34 1.99 6.63 12.73
C CYS A 34 0.88 7.70 12.81
N ASP A 35 -0.38 7.31 12.61
CA ASP A 35 -1.53 8.23 12.51
C ASP A 35 -1.70 9.10 13.77
N GLU A 36 -1.42 8.55 14.95
CA GLU A 36 -1.47 9.29 16.20
C GLU A 36 -0.43 10.42 16.25
N LEU A 37 0.81 10.15 15.85
CA LEU A 37 1.87 11.16 15.77
C LEU A 37 1.57 12.18 14.68
N ALA A 38 0.99 11.75 13.56
CA ALA A 38 0.52 12.64 12.50
C ALA A 38 -0.58 13.57 13.01
N ARG A 39 -1.50 13.09 13.84
CA ARG A 39 -2.53 13.90 14.50
C ARG A 39 -1.92 14.94 15.44
N ILE A 40 -0.96 14.56 16.28
CA ILE A 40 -0.27 15.47 17.20
C ILE A 40 0.46 16.58 16.42
N PHE A 41 1.22 16.20 15.39
CA PHE A 41 1.88 17.15 14.50
C PHE A 41 0.87 18.11 13.83
N ASN A 42 -0.24 17.58 13.32
CA ASN A 42 -1.29 18.39 12.70
C ASN A 42 -1.96 19.36 13.69
N LEU A 43 -2.16 18.96 14.94
CA LEU A 43 -2.68 19.85 15.98
C LEU A 43 -1.71 21.00 16.26
N CYS A 44 -0.40 20.69 16.37
CA CYS A 44 0.62 21.72 16.53
C CYS A 44 0.70 22.66 15.31
N ALA A 45 0.65 22.10 14.09
CA ALA A 45 0.69 22.87 12.86
C ALA A 45 -0.51 23.80 12.70
N LYS A 46 -1.71 23.36 13.11
CA LYS A 46 -2.92 24.20 13.15
C LYS A 46 -2.79 25.37 14.12
N ALA A 47 -2.15 25.16 15.27
CA ALA A 47 -1.92 26.21 16.26
C ALA A 47 -0.82 27.20 15.86
N ASN A 48 0.14 26.77 15.02
CA ASN A 48 1.38 27.50 14.72
C ASN A 48 1.56 27.76 13.22
N THR A 49 0.55 28.34 12.55
CA THR A 49 0.49 28.44 11.08
C THR A 49 1.71 29.10 10.43
N PHE A 50 2.34 30.08 11.08
CA PHE A 50 3.48 30.83 10.53
C PHE A 50 4.85 30.26 10.89
N ASN A 51 4.95 29.44 11.93
CA ASN A 51 6.22 28.96 12.50
C ASN A 51 6.21 27.44 12.78
N VAL A 52 5.41 26.66 12.04
CA VAL A 52 5.31 25.19 12.17
C VAL A 52 6.68 24.52 12.21
N THR A 53 7.61 24.97 11.37
CA THR A 53 8.93 24.33 11.20
C THR A 53 9.80 24.41 12.46
N THR A 54 9.64 25.45 13.28
CA THR A 54 10.41 25.65 14.52
C THR A 54 9.59 25.28 15.76
N ALA A 55 8.32 25.67 15.81
CA ALA A 55 7.43 25.42 16.94
C ALA A 55 7.02 23.94 17.08
N CYS A 56 6.92 23.21 15.97
CA CYS A 56 6.48 21.82 15.95
C CYS A 56 7.62 20.84 15.64
N THR A 57 8.87 21.21 15.98
CA THR A 57 10.06 20.39 15.69
C THR A 57 9.98 19.01 16.34
N VAL A 58 9.65 18.94 17.62
CA VAL A 58 9.54 17.66 18.37
C VAL A 58 8.49 16.72 17.77
N PRO A 59 7.20 17.10 17.62
CA PRO A 59 6.22 16.19 17.04
C PRO A 59 6.50 15.81 15.59
N LYS A 60 7.18 16.69 14.83
CA LYS A 60 7.66 16.38 13.47
C LYS A 60 8.73 15.29 13.48
N GLU A 61 9.74 15.42 14.35
CA GLU A 61 10.83 14.44 14.46
C GLU A 61 10.29 13.07 14.89
N MET A 62 9.44 13.02 15.91
CA MET A 62 8.81 11.77 16.36
C MET A 62 8.02 11.09 15.22
N LEU A 63 7.27 11.87 14.43
CA LEU A 63 6.52 11.36 13.28
C LEU A 63 7.46 10.78 12.21
N TYR A 64 8.54 11.49 11.88
CA TYR A 64 9.51 11.02 10.90
C TYR A 64 10.26 9.77 11.34
N GLU A 65 10.67 9.70 12.61
CA GLU A 65 11.29 8.49 13.16
C GLU A 65 10.34 7.28 13.08
N CYS A 66 9.05 7.50 13.40
CA CYS A 66 8.03 6.46 13.27
C CYS A 66 7.90 5.99 11.82
N VAL A 67 7.73 6.91 10.87
CA VAL A 67 7.58 6.56 9.44
C VAL A 67 8.84 5.87 8.93
N TYR A 68 10.02 6.32 9.32
CA TYR A 68 11.30 5.74 8.92
C TYR A 68 11.43 4.27 9.33
N LYS A 69 10.96 3.92 10.54
CA LYS A 69 10.93 2.53 11.03
C LYS A 69 10.11 1.58 10.15
N TYR A 70 9.08 2.09 9.46
CA TYR A 70 8.23 1.30 8.56
C TYR A 70 8.61 1.47 7.08
N ASN A 71 9.52 2.39 6.78
CA ASN A 71 10.02 2.66 5.44
C ASN A 71 11.22 1.77 5.11
N THR A 72 11.10 0.47 5.38
CA THR A 72 12.14 -0.53 5.13
C THR A 72 11.75 -1.52 4.04
N PRO A 73 12.71 -2.21 3.39
CA PRO A 73 12.43 -3.22 2.38
C PRO A 73 11.50 -4.33 2.87
N GLU A 74 11.63 -4.74 4.14
CA GLU A 74 10.84 -5.83 4.73
C GLU A 74 9.34 -5.49 4.76
N TYR A 75 8.99 -4.24 5.11
CA TYR A 75 7.60 -3.78 5.06
C TYR A 75 7.10 -3.62 3.62
N MET A 76 7.98 -3.31 2.67
CA MET A 76 7.62 -3.29 1.26
C MET A 76 7.32 -4.69 0.73
N ASP A 77 8.08 -5.70 1.16
CA ASP A 77 7.87 -7.10 0.77
C ASP A 77 6.54 -7.66 1.31
N ILE A 78 6.17 -7.31 2.54
CA ILE A 78 4.84 -7.63 3.09
C ILE A 78 3.71 -7.12 2.18
N GLU A 79 3.85 -5.91 1.64
CA GLU A 79 2.86 -5.32 0.73
C GLU A 79 2.86 -5.98 -0.65
N ARG A 80 4.03 -6.44 -1.14
CA ARG A 80 4.11 -7.27 -2.35
C ARG A 80 3.35 -8.58 -2.14
N ASP A 81 3.56 -9.25 -1.02
CA ASP A 81 2.88 -10.51 -0.69
C ASP A 81 1.38 -10.34 -0.55
N LEU A 82 0.93 -9.24 0.07
CA LEU A 82 -0.49 -8.89 0.14
C LEU A 82 -1.08 -8.68 -1.27
N PHE A 83 -0.36 -7.98 -2.14
CA PHE A 83 -0.80 -7.74 -3.51
C PHE A 83 -0.88 -9.04 -4.33
N ILE A 84 0.12 -9.91 -4.23
CA ILE A 84 0.16 -11.20 -4.92
C ILE A 84 -0.98 -12.11 -4.43
N ARG A 85 -1.23 -12.17 -3.12
CA ARG A 85 -2.36 -12.94 -2.56
C ARG A 85 -3.70 -12.45 -3.09
N GLU A 86 -3.91 -11.15 -3.13
CA GLU A 86 -5.14 -10.56 -3.67
C GLU A 86 -5.32 -10.85 -5.17
N LYS A 87 -4.22 -10.82 -5.93
CA LYS A 87 -4.20 -11.19 -7.35
C LYS A 87 -4.57 -12.65 -7.56
N LEU A 88 -4.06 -13.56 -6.73
CA LEU A 88 -4.39 -14.99 -6.77
C LEU A 88 -5.87 -15.22 -6.45
N ARG A 89 -6.39 -14.59 -5.39
CA ARG A 89 -7.81 -14.66 -5.00
C ARG A 89 -8.74 -14.26 -6.15
N LYS A 90 -8.48 -13.11 -6.79
CA LYS A 90 -9.27 -12.64 -7.95
C LYS A 90 -9.22 -13.61 -9.12
N MET A 91 -8.07 -14.22 -9.38
CA MET A 91 -7.93 -15.20 -10.45
C MET A 91 -8.72 -16.48 -10.18
N GLU A 92 -8.72 -16.96 -8.93
CA GLU A 92 -9.51 -18.11 -8.52
C GLU A 92 -11.02 -17.85 -8.67
N GLU A 93 -11.48 -16.65 -8.30
CA GLU A 93 -12.87 -16.21 -8.48
C GLU A 93 -13.27 -16.13 -9.95
N GLU A 94 -12.41 -15.61 -10.82
CA GLU A 94 -12.61 -15.60 -12.27
C GLU A 94 -12.69 -17.02 -12.85
N VAL A 95 -11.87 -17.96 -12.36
CA VAL A 95 -11.91 -19.35 -12.81
C VAL A 95 -13.19 -20.04 -12.33
N ASN A 96 -13.58 -19.84 -11.07
CA ASN A 96 -14.78 -20.44 -10.50
C ASN A 96 -16.06 -19.92 -11.17
N SER A 97 -16.15 -18.61 -11.41
CA SER A 97 -17.28 -18.01 -12.13
C SER A 97 -17.40 -18.51 -13.57
N ARG A 98 -16.27 -18.68 -14.29
CA ARG A 98 -16.27 -19.29 -15.63
C ARG A 98 -16.74 -20.74 -15.61
N LYS A 99 -16.32 -21.53 -14.62
CA LYS A 99 -16.80 -22.92 -14.45
C LYS A 99 -18.31 -22.95 -14.20
N ALA A 100 -18.80 -22.12 -13.28
CA ALA A 100 -20.22 -22.02 -12.98
C ALA A 100 -21.08 -21.64 -14.20
N ALA A 101 -20.60 -20.72 -15.05
CA ALA A 101 -21.28 -20.34 -16.29
C ALA A 101 -21.30 -21.43 -17.37
N VAL A 102 -20.33 -22.36 -17.34
CA VAL A 102 -20.28 -23.51 -18.25
C VAL A 102 -21.11 -24.69 -17.71
N GLN A 103 -21.31 -24.77 -16.39
CA GLN A 103 -21.98 -25.91 -15.73
C GLN A 103 -23.52 -25.82 -15.68
N THR A 104 -24.15 -24.71 -16.08
CA THR A 104 -25.62 -24.65 -16.21
C THR A 104 -26.08 -25.42 -17.44
N PRO A 105 -26.73 -26.60 -17.29
CA PRO A 105 -27.37 -27.28 -18.40
C PRO A 105 -28.66 -26.53 -18.79
N PRO A 106 -29.14 -26.67 -20.04
CA PRO A 106 -30.42 -26.11 -20.48
C PRO A 106 -31.61 -26.68 -19.71
#